data_AF-A0A838U8M1-F1
#
_entry.id   AF-A0A838U8M1-F1
#
_cell.length_a   1.000
_cell.length_b   1.000
_cell.length_c   1.000
_cell.angle_alpha   90.00
_cell.angle_beta   90.00
_cell.angle_gamma   90.00
#
_symmetry.space_group_name_H-M   'P 1'
#
loop_
_entity.id
_entity.type
_entity.pdbx_description
1 polymer ?
#
loop_
_entity_poly.entity_id
_entity_poly.type
_entity_poly.pdbx_seq_one_letter_code
_entity_poly.pdbx_strand_id
1 'polypeptide(L)'
;MSEQLTDETARQVEALWKEAFPGATLFPGIGLPSQDNGVLLLTHTLNLGKVMKINGLPSSSPLASNSLYSAENINGKTLNIYEVQIPDIPGENGNPSTGQIYVQELCKQGLVVAGNHQHWTGEYFYDDEVRDHNVPAIHHQQYDMDPIEFSRRTITALLVAVQEIKNRVGDVTPDDIDDTTCGIDDCVAYKILRIWKRSFPDSFILPVVGFPSNNNNKVAVFSHTAGHDMLMRVNGLESKSPLSNNALYSFECTRDKFLHFYEIMIPDIPGEDGERSTAQIYVNALARNGLDVSGVHWHFWGGVDKDEDRGVFAVHHQNIGMTPREFSCATIRALNEVFSVISERTHSDDNHRQHKRANDCDCEKKHVQKKRTNERSSNKKHSQKKRDCECNNCRCH
;
A
#
# COMPACT_ATOMS: atom_id res chain seq x y z
N MET A 1 29.98 -1.68 4.18
CA MET A 1 29.42 -2.06 2.87
C MET A 1 27.95 -2.32 3.13
N SER A 2 27.02 -1.58 2.54
CA SER A 2 25.60 -1.88 2.70
C SER A 2 25.30 -3.17 1.94
N GLU A 3 24.78 -4.19 2.61
CA GLU A 3 24.25 -5.37 1.91
C GLU A 3 23.11 -4.90 0.99
N GLN A 4 23.23 -5.18 -0.30
CA GLN A 4 22.18 -4.91 -1.28
C GLN A 4 21.23 -6.11 -1.32
N LEU A 5 19.94 -5.85 -1.52
CA LEU A 5 18.96 -6.91 -1.74
C LEU A 5 19.26 -7.52 -3.11
N THR A 6 19.45 -8.84 -3.15
CA THR A 6 19.87 -9.54 -4.37
C THR A 6 18.80 -10.52 -4.86
N ASP A 7 18.88 -10.88 -6.14
CA ASP A 7 18.04 -11.96 -6.72
C ASP A 7 18.20 -13.28 -5.99
N GLU A 8 19.37 -13.56 -5.42
CA GLU A 8 19.60 -14.75 -4.62
C GLU A 8 18.81 -14.68 -3.30
N THR A 9 18.87 -13.54 -2.60
CA THR A 9 18.03 -13.30 -1.42
C THR A 9 16.56 -13.47 -1.76
N ALA A 10 16.12 -12.96 -2.92
CA ALA A 10 14.74 -13.07 -3.36
C ALA A 10 14.28 -14.51 -3.57
N ARG A 11 15.13 -15.34 -4.20
CA ARG A 11 14.84 -16.77 -4.40
C ARG A 11 14.85 -17.55 -3.09
N GLN A 12 15.72 -17.21 -2.16
CA GLN A 12 15.74 -17.82 -0.83
C GLN A 12 14.47 -17.49 -0.04
N VAL A 13 14.03 -16.23 -0.09
CA VAL A 13 12.73 -15.81 0.44
C VAL A 13 11.60 -16.61 -0.22
N GLU A 14 11.55 -16.69 -1.55
CA GLU A 14 10.51 -17.44 -2.25
C GLU A 14 10.48 -18.92 -1.84
N ALA A 15 11.65 -19.56 -1.73
CA ALA A 15 11.77 -20.94 -1.30
C ALA A 15 11.20 -21.15 0.12
N LEU A 16 11.54 -20.28 1.07
CA LEU A 16 11.00 -20.34 2.44
C LEU A 16 9.47 -20.21 2.46
N TRP A 17 8.93 -19.27 1.70
CA TRP A 17 7.48 -19.10 1.60
C TRP A 17 6.81 -20.29 0.92
N LYS A 18 7.42 -20.89 -0.12
CA LYS A 18 6.91 -22.08 -0.80
C LYS A 18 6.88 -23.32 0.09
N GLU A 19 7.82 -23.44 1.03
CA GLU A 19 7.82 -24.53 2.02
C GLU A 19 6.57 -24.50 2.91
N ALA A 20 6.13 -23.31 3.32
CA ALA A 20 4.94 -23.14 4.16
C ALA A 20 3.63 -22.99 3.36
N PHE A 21 3.70 -22.34 2.20
CA PHE A 21 2.58 -22.00 1.34
C PHE A 21 2.97 -22.33 -0.11
N PRO A 22 2.66 -23.53 -0.62
CA PRO A 22 3.17 -24.01 -1.92
C PRO A 22 2.85 -23.13 -3.14
N GLY A 23 1.79 -22.32 -3.06
CA GLY A 23 1.43 -21.33 -4.08
C GLY A 23 2.20 -20.01 -4.01
N ALA A 24 3.11 -19.84 -3.06
CA ALA A 24 3.91 -18.63 -2.92
C ALA A 24 4.78 -18.41 -4.15
N THR A 25 4.84 -17.17 -4.65
CA THR A 25 5.62 -16.85 -5.83
C THR A 25 6.03 -15.38 -5.90
N LEU A 26 7.22 -15.13 -6.44
CA LEU A 26 7.67 -13.79 -6.80
C LEU A 26 6.89 -13.28 -8.01
N PHE A 27 6.61 -11.99 -8.06
CA PHE A 27 6.07 -11.37 -9.27
C PHE A 27 7.17 -11.24 -10.34
N PRO A 28 7.04 -11.83 -11.53
CA PRO A 28 7.99 -11.58 -12.62
C PRO A 28 8.07 -10.09 -12.95
N GLY A 29 9.28 -9.55 -13.10
CA GLY A 29 9.52 -8.14 -13.41
C GLY A 29 9.67 -7.21 -12.21
N ILE A 30 9.07 -7.53 -11.05
CA ILE A 30 9.13 -6.69 -9.82
C ILE A 30 9.53 -7.46 -8.55
N GLY A 31 9.50 -8.78 -8.60
CA GLY A 31 9.85 -9.67 -7.50
C GLY A 31 11.35 -10.01 -7.42
N LEU A 32 12.12 -9.61 -8.45
CA LEU A 32 13.57 -9.78 -8.49
C LEU A 32 14.24 -8.42 -8.35
N PRO A 33 15.10 -8.20 -7.33
CA PRO A 33 15.79 -6.94 -7.09
C PRO A 33 16.51 -6.35 -8.30
N SER A 34 17.10 -7.20 -9.15
CA SER A 34 17.78 -6.76 -10.38
C SER A 34 16.84 -6.19 -11.44
N GLN A 35 15.54 -6.50 -11.36
CA GLN A 35 14.52 -6.09 -12.32
C GLN A 35 13.75 -4.85 -11.87
N ASP A 36 13.74 -4.55 -10.56
CA ASP A 36 12.93 -3.46 -9.99
C ASP A 36 13.68 -2.69 -8.90
N ASN A 37 14.84 -2.16 -9.27
CA ASN A 37 15.59 -1.20 -8.45
C ASN A 37 15.85 -1.62 -7.00
N GLY A 38 16.04 -2.92 -6.76
CA GLY A 38 16.31 -3.45 -5.43
C GLY A 38 15.08 -3.82 -4.61
N VAL A 39 13.91 -3.97 -5.24
CA VAL A 39 12.67 -4.41 -4.59
C VAL A 39 12.45 -5.90 -4.81
N LEU A 40 12.01 -6.57 -3.75
CA LEU A 40 11.38 -7.89 -3.77
C LEU A 40 9.88 -7.70 -3.56
N LEU A 41 9.08 -8.44 -4.30
CA LEU A 41 7.64 -8.59 -4.11
C LEU A 41 7.24 -10.06 -4.31
N LEU A 42 6.58 -10.61 -3.31
CA LEU A 42 6.07 -11.97 -3.26
C LEU A 42 4.58 -11.96 -2.93
N THR A 43 3.84 -12.91 -3.49
CA THR A 43 2.47 -13.18 -3.11
C THR A 43 2.29 -14.64 -2.73
N HIS A 44 1.34 -14.93 -1.83
CA HIS A 44 0.91 -16.28 -1.52
C HIS A 44 -0.53 -16.27 -1.03
N THR A 45 -1.16 -17.43 -0.95
CA THR A 45 -2.48 -17.62 -0.30
C THR A 45 -2.29 -18.37 1.02
N LEU A 46 -3.28 -18.30 1.91
CA LEU A 46 -3.28 -19.06 3.17
C LEU A 46 -3.64 -20.55 2.97
N ASN A 47 -4.05 -20.95 1.77
CA ASN A 47 -4.46 -22.33 1.43
C ASN A 47 -5.46 -22.94 2.43
N LEU A 48 -6.49 -22.18 2.79
CA LEU A 48 -7.53 -22.61 3.73
C LEU A 48 -8.53 -23.60 3.12
N GLY A 49 -8.42 -23.93 1.82
CA GLY A 49 -9.33 -24.87 1.14
C GLY A 49 -10.75 -24.37 0.94
N LYS A 50 -11.07 -23.13 1.35
CA LYS A 50 -12.40 -22.53 1.24
C LYS A 50 -12.38 -21.30 0.32
N VAL A 51 -13.43 -21.16 -0.48
CA VAL A 51 -13.67 -19.95 -1.29
C VAL A 51 -14.25 -18.88 -0.36
N MET A 52 -13.60 -17.72 -0.29
CA MET A 52 -14.15 -16.56 0.41
C MET A 52 -15.39 -16.08 -0.33
N LYS A 53 -16.46 -15.75 0.38
CA LYS A 53 -17.56 -14.99 -0.21
C LYS A 53 -17.48 -13.54 0.23
N ILE A 54 -17.70 -12.60 -0.69
CA ILE A 54 -17.82 -11.19 -0.39
C ILE A 54 -19.25 -10.76 -0.74
N ASN A 55 -19.97 -10.20 0.23
CA ASN A 55 -21.40 -9.86 0.09
C ASN A 55 -22.25 -11.05 -0.41
N GLY A 56 -22.00 -12.26 0.13
CA GLY A 56 -22.71 -13.49 -0.24
C GLY A 56 -22.35 -14.08 -1.62
N LEU A 57 -21.43 -13.46 -2.35
CA LEU A 57 -20.95 -13.93 -3.66
C LEU A 57 -19.56 -14.57 -3.54
N PRO A 58 -19.35 -15.78 -4.08
CA PRO A 58 -18.03 -16.42 -4.11
C PRO A 58 -17.02 -15.52 -4.83
N SER A 59 -15.85 -15.34 -4.22
CA SER A 59 -14.76 -14.56 -4.79
C SER A 59 -13.54 -15.43 -5.03
N SER A 60 -13.05 -15.38 -6.27
CA SER A 60 -11.76 -15.88 -6.70
C SER A 60 -10.73 -14.75 -6.79
N SER A 61 -11.05 -13.55 -6.31
CA SER A 61 -10.17 -12.39 -6.44
C SER A 61 -8.88 -12.58 -5.65
N PRO A 62 -7.70 -12.42 -6.28
CA PRO A 62 -6.43 -12.35 -5.57
C PRO A 62 -6.38 -11.20 -4.56
N LEU A 63 -7.09 -10.09 -4.80
CA LEU A 63 -7.17 -8.98 -3.83
C LEU A 63 -7.92 -9.38 -2.54
N ALA A 64 -8.72 -10.45 -2.57
CA ALA A 64 -9.43 -10.96 -1.42
C ALA A 64 -8.74 -12.17 -0.77
N SER A 65 -7.84 -12.84 -1.49
CA SER A 65 -7.36 -14.18 -1.11
C SER A 65 -5.84 -14.28 -1.01
N ASN A 66 -5.11 -13.34 -1.61
CA ASN A 66 -3.67 -13.30 -1.54
C ASN A 66 -3.19 -12.37 -0.43
N SER A 67 -2.06 -12.75 0.13
CA SER A 67 -1.19 -11.92 0.95
C SER A 67 -0.05 -11.41 0.09
N LEU A 68 0.53 -10.30 0.50
CA LEU A 68 1.61 -9.63 -0.21
C LEU A 68 2.76 -9.31 0.75
N TYR A 69 3.97 -9.61 0.29
CA TYR A 69 5.20 -9.33 0.99
C TYR A 69 6.10 -8.51 0.08
N SER A 70 6.59 -7.37 0.56
CA SER A 70 7.67 -6.63 -0.09
C SER A 70 8.86 -6.41 0.82
N ALA A 71 10.04 -6.38 0.21
CA ALA A 71 11.27 -5.93 0.86
C ALA A 71 12.04 -5.02 -0.09
N GLU A 72 12.62 -3.94 0.44
CA GLU A 72 13.47 -3.05 -0.34
C GLU A 72 14.60 -2.47 0.51
N ASN A 73 15.74 -2.17 -0.11
CA ASN A 73 16.87 -1.55 0.59
C ASN A 73 16.88 -0.04 0.40
N ILE A 74 16.70 0.68 1.50
CA ILE A 74 16.71 2.14 1.54
C ILE A 74 17.85 2.60 2.46
N ASN A 75 18.79 3.37 1.93
CA ASN A 75 19.94 3.92 2.67
C ASN A 75 20.76 2.85 3.42
N GLY A 76 20.87 1.66 2.84
CA GLY A 76 21.62 0.54 3.40
C GLY A 76 20.92 -0.22 4.53
N LYS A 77 19.62 0.01 4.72
CA LYS A 77 18.75 -0.74 5.63
C LYS A 77 17.58 -1.32 4.85
N THR A 78 17.07 -2.46 5.30
CA THR A 78 15.92 -3.11 4.66
C THR A 78 14.61 -2.63 5.28
N LEU A 79 13.65 -2.24 4.44
CA LEU A 79 12.26 -2.04 4.81
C LEU A 79 11.47 -3.27 4.36
N ASN A 80 10.90 -4.01 5.31
CA ASN A 80 10.02 -5.14 5.06
C ASN A 80 8.59 -4.73 5.36
N ILE A 81 7.66 -4.99 4.45
CA ILE A 81 6.24 -4.70 4.61
C ILE A 81 5.46 -5.94 4.20
N TYR A 82 4.53 -6.36 5.04
CA TYR A 82 3.67 -7.50 4.78
C TYR A 82 2.21 -7.18 5.09
N GLU A 83 1.34 -7.67 4.23
CA GLU A 83 -0.11 -7.58 4.35
C GLU A 83 -0.74 -8.96 4.15
N VAL A 84 -1.67 -9.32 5.04
CA VAL A 84 -2.49 -10.52 4.94
C VAL A 84 -3.93 -10.24 5.36
N GLN A 85 -4.85 -10.88 4.67
CA GLN A 85 -6.24 -10.96 5.08
C GLN A 85 -6.46 -12.24 5.88
N ILE A 86 -6.90 -12.10 7.13
CA ILE A 86 -7.13 -13.23 8.03
C ILE A 86 -8.62 -13.27 8.38
N PRO A 87 -9.33 -14.38 8.12
CA PRO A 87 -10.66 -14.56 8.68
C PRO A 87 -10.62 -14.40 10.20
N ASP A 88 -11.32 -13.40 10.76
CA ASP A 88 -11.32 -13.14 12.20
C ASP A 88 -12.45 -13.90 12.89
N ILE A 89 -12.16 -15.16 13.15
CA ILE A 89 -13.08 -16.11 13.76
C ILE A 89 -13.06 -15.89 15.27
N PRO A 90 -14.20 -15.56 15.91
CA PRO A 90 -14.26 -15.42 17.36
C PRO A 90 -13.85 -16.71 18.08
N GLY A 91 -13.13 -16.58 19.20
CA GLY A 91 -12.91 -17.70 20.09
C GLY A 91 -14.11 -17.93 21.01
N GLU A 92 -14.32 -19.17 21.43
CA GLU A 92 -15.35 -19.48 22.44
C GLU A 92 -14.90 -19.09 23.85
N ASN A 93 -15.85 -18.76 24.73
CA ASN A 93 -15.62 -18.55 26.16
C ASN A 93 -14.53 -17.50 26.50
N GLY A 94 -14.43 -16.45 25.69
CA GLY A 94 -13.45 -15.37 25.88
C GLY A 94 -12.05 -15.69 25.35
N ASN A 95 -11.87 -16.81 24.64
CA ASN A 95 -10.64 -17.08 23.90
C ASN A 95 -10.44 -16.05 22.77
N PRO A 96 -9.18 -15.75 22.41
CA PRO A 96 -8.89 -14.78 21.37
C PRO A 96 -9.41 -15.24 20.00
N SER A 97 -9.77 -14.26 19.17
CA SER A 97 -10.07 -14.50 17.77
C SER A 97 -8.81 -14.89 16.98
N THR A 98 -8.97 -15.48 15.80
CA THR A 98 -7.82 -15.88 14.95
C THR A 98 -6.96 -14.70 14.52
N GLY A 99 -7.55 -13.52 14.26
CA GLY A 99 -6.80 -12.28 14.02
C GLY A 99 -6.03 -11.82 15.25
N GLN A 100 -6.63 -11.91 16.45
CA GLN A 100 -5.92 -11.62 17.71
C GLN A 100 -4.77 -12.58 17.97
N ILE A 101 -4.96 -13.87 17.68
CA ILE A 101 -3.89 -14.88 17.79
C ILE A 101 -2.73 -14.51 16.86
N TYR A 102 -3.01 -14.16 15.61
CA TYR A 102 -1.96 -13.75 14.68
C TYR A 102 -1.17 -12.53 15.19
N VAL A 103 -1.87 -11.48 15.63
CA VAL A 103 -1.25 -10.28 16.21
C VAL A 103 -0.38 -10.62 17.42
N GLN A 104 -0.86 -11.48 18.32
CA GLN A 104 -0.10 -11.93 19.49
C GLN A 104 1.16 -12.70 19.09
N GLU A 105 1.07 -13.58 18.09
CA GLU A 105 2.22 -14.32 17.57
C GLU A 105 3.24 -13.40 16.88
N LEU A 106 2.81 -12.42 16.09
CA LEU A 106 3.70 -11.40 15.53
C LEU A 106 4.49 -10.68 16.63
N CYS A 107 3.82 -10.26 17.70
CA CYS A 107 4.46 -9.63 18.85
C CYS A 107 5.47 -10.57 19.54
N LYS A 108 5.15 -11.86 19.71
CA LYS A 108 6.07 -12.87 20.27
C LYS A 108 7.31 -13.06 19.40
N GLN A 109 7.16 -12.95 18.08
CA GLN A 109 8.29 -12.97 17.13
C GLN A 109 9.06 -11.64 17.08
N GLY A 110 8.63 -10.62 17.82
CA GLY A 110 9.27 -9.29 17.84
C GLY A 110 9.04 -8.48 16.56
N LEU A 111 7.93 -8.73 15.85
CA LEU A 111 7.53 -7.95 14.68
C LEU A 111 6.57 -6.82 15.08
N VAL A 112 6.67 -5.69 14.36
CA VAL A 112 5.84 -4.50 14.63
C VAL A 112 4.58 -4.56 13.79
N VAL A 113 3.45 -4.76 14.46
CA VAL A 113 2.11 -4.65 13.84
C VAL A 113 1.87 -3.18 13.50
N ALA A 114 1.76 -2.88 12.21
CA ALA A 114 1.53 -1.55 11.69
C ALA A 114 0.05 -1.19 11.77
N GLY A 115 -0.86 -2.14 11.48
CA GLY A 115 -2.29 -1.89 11.52
C GLY A 115 -3.12 -3.16 11.46
N ASN A 116 -4.36 -3.05 11.94
CA ASN A 116 -5.40 -4.06 11.81
C ASN A 116 -6.72 -3.34 11.58
N HIS A 117 -7.39 -3.61 10.47
CA HIS A 117 -8.63 -2.93 10.10
C HIS A 117 -9.52 -3.85 9.28
N GLN A 118 -10.82 -3.56 9.31
CA GLN A 118 -11.79 -4.23 8.44
C GLN A 118 -11.42 -3.98 6.97
N HIS A 119 -11.30 -5.06 6.20
CA HIS A 119 -11.02 -4.99 4.76
C HIS A 119 -12.26 -5.37 3.94
N TRP A 120 -12.81 -6.55 4.20
CA TRP A 120 -14.03 -7.05 3.55
C TRP A 120 -15.01 -7.57 4.60
N THR A 121 -16.31 -7.41 4.33
CA THR A 121 -17.34 -8.22 4.99
C THR A 121 -17.43 -9.54 4.23
N GLY A 122 -16.87 -10.60 4.81
CA GLY A 122 -16.78 -11.90 4.16
C GLY A 122 -17.55 -12.99 4.91
N GLU A 123 -18.04 -13.98 4.17
CA GLU A 123 -18.55 -15.21 4.80
C GLU A 123 -17.49 -16.29 4.68
N TYR A 124 -17.14 -16.91 5.80
CA TYR A 124 -16.43 -18.19 5.84
C TYR A 124 -17.39 -19.26 6.31
N PHE A 125 -17.47 -20.36 5.56
CA PHE A 125 -18.41 -21.44 5.84
C PHE A 125 -18.04 -22.19 7.13
N TYR A 126 -19.04 -22.40 7.98
CA TYR A 126 -19.08 -23.38 9.07
C TYR A 126 -20.25 -24.32 8.79
N ASP A 127 -20.05 -25.63 8.88
CA ASP A 127 -21.10 -26.66 9.07
C ASP A 127 -22.53 -26.24 8.64
N ASP A 128 -22.74 -26.02 7.33
CA ASP A 128 -24.00 -25.59 6.70
C ASP A 128 -24.65 -24.27 7.21
N GLU A 129 -24.04 -23.58 8.17
CA GLU A 129 -24.45 -22.26 8.69
C GLU A 129 -23.51 -21.16 8.15
N VAL A 130 -24.08 -20.27 7.34
CA VAL A 130 -23.41 -19.02 6.94
C VAL A 130 -23.32 -18.11 8.17
N ARG A 131 -22.11 -17.81 8.62
CA ARG A 131 -21.84 -16.75 9.59
C ARG A 131 -20.99 -15.68 8.93
N ASP A 132 -21.48 -14.44 8.96
CA ASP A 132 -20.73 -13.27 8.52
C ASP A 132 -19.55 -13.08 9.47
N HIS A 133 -18.34 -13.17 8.93
CA HIS A 133 -17.12 -12.91 9.67
C HIS A 133 -16.39 -11.71 9.08
N ASN A 134 -15.84 -10.90 9.96
CA ASN A 134 -14.96 -9.84 9.55
C ASN A 134 -13.68 -10.46 8.97
N VAL A 135 -13.26 -9.97 7.80
CA VAL A 135 -11.96 -10.30 7.22
C VAL A 135 -11.10 -9.05 7.32
N PRO A 136 -10.40 -8.85 8.46
CA PRO A 136 -9.45 -7.78 8.56
C PRO A 136 -8.24 -8.02 7.67
N ALA A 137 -7.68 -6.92 7.15
CA ALA A 137 -6.29 -6.92 6.74
C ALA A 137 -5.43 -6.59 7.96
N ILE A 138 -4.36 -7.36 8.13
CA ILE A 138 -3.36 -7.17 9.16
C ILE A 138 -2.04 -6.88 8.47
N HIS A 139 -1.44 -5.77 8.88
CA HIS A 139 -0.18 -5.27 8.32
C HIS A 139 0.86 -5.28 9.39
N HIS A 140 2.05 -5.73 9.04
CA HIS A 140 3.21 -5.56 9.88
C HIS A 140 4.42 -5.23 9.03
N GLN A 141 5.31 -4.48 9.65
CA GLN A 141 6.51 -3.99 9.01
C GLN A 141 7.68 -4.15 9.94
N GLN A 142 8.87 -4.19 9.36
CA GLN A 142 10.09 -4.11 10.14
C GLN A 142 11.17 -3.39 9.34
N TYR A 143 11.76 -2.40 10.00
CA TYR A 143 12.92 -1.69 9.50
C TYR A 143 14.19 -2.33 10.03
N ASP A 144 15.23 -2.39 9.19
CA ASP A 144 16.56 -2.87 9.55
C ASP A 144 16.57 -4.34 10.00
N MET A 145 15.74 -5.17 9.37
CA MET A 145 15.70 -6.62 9.54
C MET A 145 15.96 -7.30 8.21
N ASP A 146 16.79 -8.34 8.23
CA ASP A 146 17.06 -9.17 7.07
C ASP A 146 15.75 -9.81 6.52
N PRO A 147 15.51 -9.78 5.19
CA PRO A 147 14.29 -10.30 4.58
C PRO A 147 14.01 -11.79 4.87
N ILE A 148 15.05 -12.60 5.03
CA ILE A 148 14.92 -14.03 5.31
C ILE A 148 14.46 -14.22 6.75
N GLU A 149 15.05 -13.49 7.70
CA GLU A 149 14.63 -13.52 9.10
C GLU A 149 13.20 -12.99 9.29
N PHE A 150 12.86 -11.88 8.63
CA PHE A 150 11.50 -11.35 8.62
C PHE A 150 10.49 -12.38 8.09
N SER A 151 10.84 -13.07 6.99
CA SER A 151 10.01 -14.12 6.41
C SER A 151 9.80 -15.29 7.38
N ARG A 152 10.86 -15.80 8.03
CA ARG A 152 10.76 -16.91 8.99
C ARG A 152 9.83 -16.60 10.16
N ARG A 153 9.97 -15.40 10.74
CA ARG A 153 9.13 -14.92 11.85
C ARG A 153 7.69 -14.76 11.41
N THR A 154 7.47 -14.16 10.25
CA THR A 154 6.13 -13.96 9.69
C THR A 154 5.44 -15.29 9.41
N ILE A 155 6.13 -16.23 8.75
CA ILE A 155 5.64 -17.59 8.47
C ILE A 155 5.28 -18.32 9.76
N THR A 156 6.14 -18.23 10.78
CA THR A 156 5.89 -18.87 12.08
C THR A 156 4.58 -18.36 12.70
N ALA A 157 4.37 -17.03 12.73
CA ALA A 157 3.14 -16.45 13.24
C ALA A 157 1.90 -16.83 12.41
N LEU A 158 2.03 -16.84 11.08
CA LEU A 158 0.94 -17.22 10.17
C LEU A 158 0.52 -18.68 10.34
N LEU A 159 1.48 -19.61 10.44
CA LEU A 159 1.19 -21.03 10.58
C LEU A 159 0.36 -21.33 11.83
N VAL A 160 0.60 -20.61 12.94
CA VAL A 160 -0.21 -20.72 14.15
C VAL A 160 -1.65 -20.26 13.90
N ALA A 161 -1.83 -19.09 13.28
CA ALA A 161 -3.16 -18.57 12.98
C ALA A 161 -3.92 -19.44 11.97
N VAL A 162 -3.26 -19.91 10.91
CA VAL A 162 -3.82 -20.82 9.90
C VAL A 162 -4.23 -22.14 10.52
N GLN A 163 -3.40 -22.71 11.40
CA GLN A 163 -3.76 -23.94 12.10
C GLN A 163 -5.00 -23.74 12.97
N GLU A 164 -5.10 -22.60 13.68
CA GLU A 164 -6.26 -22.30 14.49
C GLU A 164 -7.53 -22.10 13.65
N ILE A 165 -7.42 -21.42 12.51
CA ILE A 165 -8.53 -21.30 11.55
C ILE A 165 -9.01 -22.71 11.18
N LYS A 166 -8.11 -23.59 10.73
CA LYS A 166 -8.44 -24.97 10.35
C LYS A 166 -9.09 -25.76 11.49
N ASN A 167 -8.60 -25.60 12.71
CA ASN A 167 -9.17 -26.26 13.88
C ASN A 167 -10.63 -25.81 14.14
N ARG A 168 -10.94 -24.53 13.92
CA ARG A 168 -12.28 -23.96 14.18
C ARG A 168 -13.26 -24.22 13.04
N VAL A 169 -12.80 -24.16 11.80
CA VAL A 169 -13.67 -24.24 10.61
C VAL A 169 -13.78 -25.64 10.01
N GLY A 170 -12.92 -26.57 10.44
CA GLY A 170 -12.77 -27.89 9.82
C GLY A 170 -12.19 -27.85 8.41
N ASP A 171 -11.71 -28.99 7.93
CA ASP A 171 -11.36 -29.16 6.51
C ASP A 171 -12.65 -29.33 5.71
N VAL A 172 -13.06 -28.30 4.98
CA VAL A 172 -14.18 -28.39 4.04
C VAL A 172 -13.57 -28.37 2.64
N THR A 173 -13.87 -29.39 1.85
CA THR A 173 -13.54 -29.39 0.42
C THR A 173 -14.30 -28.24 -0.24
N PRO A 174 -13.68 -27.47 -1.15
CA PRO A 174 -14.43 -26.47 -1.89
C PRO A 174 -15.62 -27.16 -2.53
N ASP A 175 -16.85 -26.73 -2.20
CA ASP A 175 -17.98 -27.10 -3.01
C ASP A 175 -17.67 -26.65 -4.43
N ASP A 176 -17.87 -27.53 -5.41
CA ASP A 176 -17.82 -27.17 -6.82
C ASP A 176 -18.92 -26.13 -7.06
N ILE A 177 -18.61 -24.86 -6.84
CA ILE A 177 -19.49 -23.76 -7.19
C ILE A 177 -19.48 -23.72 -8.71
N ASP A 178 -20.53 -24.31 -9.29
CA ASP A 178 -20.86 -24.21 -10.70
C ASP A 178 -21.07 -22.74 -11.07
N ASP A 179 -19.98 -22.11 -11.51
CA ASP A 179 -19.87 -20.70 -11.83
C ASP A 179 -19.76 -20.50 -13.35
N THR A 180 -20.67 -21.13 -14.10
CA THR A 180 -20.55 -21.34 -15.55
C THR A 180 -21.08 -20.22 -16.43
N THR A 181 -21.47 -19.06 -15.90
CA THR A 181 -22.28 -18.12 -16.71
C THR A 181 -21.58 -16.87 -17.24
N CYS A 182 -20.35 -16.54 -16.80
CA CYS A 182 -19.60 -15.44 -17.41
C CYS A 182 -18.06 -15.62 -17.37
N GLY A 183 -17.48 -15.98 -18.51
CA GLY A 183 -16.02 -16.04 -18.68
C GLY A 183 -15.41 -14.67 -18.95
N ILE A 184 -14.39 -14.29 -18.19
CA ILE A 184 -13.51 -13.17 -18.52
C ILE A 184 -12.32 -13.75 -19.28
N ASP A 185 -12.09 -13.30 -20.50
CA ASP A 185 -10.91 -13.69 -21.26
C ASP A 185 -9.83 -12.60 -21.24
N ASP A 186 -8.62 -12.96 -21.68
CA ASP A 186 -7.50 -12.03 -21.77
C ASP A 186 -7.83 -10.84 -22.70
N CYS A 187 -8.70 -11.01 -23.70
CA CYS A 187 -9.13 -9.93 -24.59
C CYS A 187 -9.93 -8.86 -23.86
N VAL A 188 -10.85 -9.25 -22.97
CA VAL A 188 -11.57 -8.34 -22.07
C VAL A 188 -10.58 -7.64 -21.15
N ALA A 189 -9.66 -8.38 -20.53
CA ALA A 189 -8.64 -7.80 -19.65
C ALA A 189 -7.81 -6.73 -20.38
N TYR A 190 -7.33 -7.00 -21.60
CA TYR A 190 -6.59 -6.02 -22.40
C TYR A 190 -7.42 -4.80 -22.81
N LYS A 191 -8.72 -4.97 -23.10
CA LYS A 191 -9.61 -3.84 -23.41
C LYS A 191 -9.76 -2.92 -22.20
N ILE A 192 -9.91 -3.50 -21.01
CA ILE A 192 -9.98 -2.74 -19.75
C ILE A 192 -8.65 -2.07 -19.44
N LEU A 193 -7.53 -2.78 -19.56
CA LEU A 193 -6.20 -2.20 -19.40
C LEU A 193 -5.98 -0.97 -20.31
N ARG A 194 -6.44 -1.00 -21.56
CA ARG A 194 -6.35 0.15 -22.47
C ARG A 194 -7.11 1.38 -21.98
N ILE A 195 -8.16 1.22 -21.17
CA ILE A 195 -8.87 2.33 -20.55
C ILE A 195 -7.98 2.95 -19.47
N TRP A 196 -7.45 2.11 -18.57
CA TRP A 196 -6.55 2.53 -17.50
C TRP A 196 -5.29 3.22 -18.04
N LYS A 197 -4.65 2.64 -19.07
CA LYS A 197 -3.46 3.21 -19.73
C LYS A 197 -3.65 4.62 -20.32
N ARG A 198 -4.89 5.06 -20.55
CA ARG A 198 -5.14 6.43 -21.03
C ARG A 198 -4.98 7.47 -19.91
N SER A 199 -5.23 7.08 -18.67
CA SER A 199 -5.12 7.95 -17.49
C SER A 199 -3.86 7.68 -16.69
N PHE A 200 -3.44 6.42 -16.63
CA PHE A 200 -2.26 5.93 -15.90
C PHE A 200 -1.41 5.09 -16.85
N PRO A 201 -0.50 5.71 -17.65
CA PRO A 201 0.23 5.02 -18.73
C PRO A 201 1.06 3.81 -18.29
N ASP A 202 1.48 3.82 -17.03
CA ASP A 202 2.22 2.78 -16.33
C ASP A 202 1.35 1.58 -15.92
N SER A 203 0.02 1.64 -16.06
CA SER A 203 -0.89 0.54 -15.74
C SER A 203 -0.47 -0.77 -16.42
N PHE A 204 -0.55 -1.89 -15.70
CA PHE A 204 -0.20 -3.21 -16.22
C PHE A 204 -1.05 -4.32 -15.61
N ILE A 205 -1.14 -5.46 -16.31
CA ILE A 205 -1.74 -6.69 -15.78
C ILE A 205 -0.73 -7.35 -14.85
N LEU A 206 -1.13 -7.73 -13.63
CA LEU A 206 -0.24 -8.47 -12.74
C LEU A 206 0.18 -9.79 -13.41
N PRO A 207 1.47 -10.05 -13.65
CA PRO A 207 1.89 -11.14 -14.54
C PRO A 207 1.51 -12.54 -14.07
N VAL A 208 1.44 -12.76 -12.75
CA VAL A 208 1.12 -14.07 -12.16
C VAL A 208 -0.38 -14.25 -12.03
N VAL A 209 -1.04 -13.31 -11.36
CA VAL A 209 -2.43 -13.45 -10.91
C VAL A 209 -3.42 -12.60 -11.69
N GLY A 210 -2.94 -11.77 -12.61
CA GLY A 210 -3.75 -10.77 -13.28
C GLY A 210 -4.34 -11.19 -14.62
N PHE A 211 -3.81 -12.23 -15.25
CA PHE A 211 -4.37 -12.77 -16.48
C PHE A 211 -5.51 -13.76 -16.17
N PRO A 212 -6.70 -13.59 -16.79
CA PRO A 212 -7.77 -14.57 -16.66
C PRO A 212 -7.33 -15.99 -17.03
N SER A 213 -6.51 -16.15 -18.07
CA SER A 213 -5.98 -17.45 -18.46
C SER A 213 -5.16 -18.16 -17.37
N ASN A 214 -4.61 -17.42 -16.40
CA ASN A 214 -3.90 -17.99 -15.24
C ASN A 214 -4.83 -18.41 -14.09
N ASN A 215 -6.10 -17.98 -14.11
CA ASN A 215 -7.07 -18.19 -13.03
C ASN A 215 -8.40 -18.75 -13.54
N ASN A 216 -8.35 -19.72 -14.46
CA ASN A 216 -9.52 -20.40 -15.02
C ASN A 216 -10.54 -19.45 -15.70
N ASN A 217 -10.08 -18.34 -16.29
CA ASN A 217 -10.90 -17.30 -16.93
C ASN A 217 -11.91 -16.62 -15.99
N LYS A 218 -11.62 -16.57 -14.69
CA LYS A 218 -12.54 -16.04 -13.67
C LYS A 218 -12.26 -14.60 -13.26
N VAL A 219 -10.99 -14.19 -13.26
CA VAL A 219 -10.57 -12.90 -12.69
C VAL A 219 -9.46 -12.27 -13.52
N ALA A 220 -9.52 -10.94 -13.65
CA ALA A 220 -8.40 -10.14 -14.11
C ALA A 220 -7.96 -9.17 -13.00
N VAL A 221 -6.65 -8.96 -12.88
CA VAL A 221 -6.05 -8.05 -11.90
C VAL A 221 -5.02 -7.14 -12.57
N PHE A 222 -5.11 -5.86 -12.28
CA PHE A 222 -4.18 -4.85 -12.75
C PHE A 222 -3.65 -4.02 -11.61
N SER A 223 -2.53 -3.37 -11.89
CA SER A 223 -1.92 -2.41 -11.02
C SER A 223 -1.57 -1.14 -11.78
N HIS A 224 -1.59 -0.01 -11.11
CA HIS A 224 -1.07 1.26 -11.61
C HIS A 224 -0.59 2.12 -10.43
N THR A 225 0.36 3.03 -10.67
CA THR A 225 0.74 4.04 -9.69
C THR A 225 -0.20 5.25 -9.78
N ALA A 226 -0.10 6.17 -8.82
CA ALA A 226 -0.70 7.51 -8.94
C ALA A 226 0.02 8.41 -9.97
N GLY A 227 1.09 7.91 -10.61
CA GLY A 227 2.03 8.67 -11.46
C GLY A 227 3.43 8.76 -10.83
N HIS A 228 4.44 9.02 -11.67
CA HIS A 228 5.85 9.03 -11.25
C HIS A 228 6.22 10.07 -10.18
N ASP A 229 5.40 11.11 -10.00
CA ASP A 229 5.69 12.23 -9.10
C ASP A 229 5.10 12.07 -7.69
N MET A 230 4.45 10.93 -7.40
CA MET A 230 3.75 10.68 -6.14
C MET A 230 4.30 9.46 -5.39
N LEU A 231 5.63 9.36 -5.27
CA LEU A 231 6.24 8.31 -4.46
C LEU A 231 5.93 8.52 -2.97
N MET A 232 5.38 7.47 -2.35
CA MET A 232 5.07 7.45 -0.93
C MET A 232 6.35 7.28 -0.10
N ARG A 233 6.40 8.01 1.00
CA ARG A 233 7.42 7.82 2.04
C ARG A 233 6.83 7.02 3.18
N VAL A 234 7.58 6.05 3.70
CA VAL A 234 7.22 5.24 4.87
C VAL A 234 8.27 5.51 5.93
N ASN A 235 7.88 6.03 7.10
CA ASN A 235 8.81 6.47 8.15
C ASN A 235 9.91 7.42 7.63
N GLY A 236 9.54 8.41 6.82
CA GLY A 236 10.48 9.37 6.21
C GLY A 236 11.41 8.81 5.11
N LEU A 237 11.19 7.59 4.63
CA LEU A 237 11.99 6.98 3.57
C LEU A 237 11.17 6.82 2.29
N GLU A 238 11.69 7.30 1.15
CA GLU A 238 11.06 7.07 -0.16
C GLU A 238 10.97 5.57 -0.42
N SER A 239 9.75 5.05 -0.36
CA SER A 239 9.45 3.65 -0.62
C SER A 239 9.23 3.48 -2.11
N LYS A 240 9.86 2.47 -2.69
CA LYS A 240 9.61 2.01 -4.06
C LYS A 240 8.73 0.77 -4.08
N SER A 241 8.36 0.24 -2.91
CA SER A 241 7.49 -0.91 -2.81
C SER A 241 6.18 -0.70 -3.59
N PRO A 242 5.78 -1.65 -4.45
CA PRO A 242 4.46 -1.65 -5.05
C PRO A 242 3.33 -1.66 -4.01
N LEU A 243 3.56 -2.19 -2.80
CA LEU A 243 2.54 -2.20 -1.74
C LEU A 243 2.19 -0.81 -1.23
N SER A 244 3.13 0.13 -1.25
CA SER A 244 2.92 1.50 -0.79
C SER A 244 2.52 2.44 -1.94
N ASN A 245 2.91 2.13 -3.17
CA ASN A 245 2.82 3.06 -4.30
C ASN A 245 1.80 2.67 -5.38
N ASN A 246 1.35 1.42 -5.40
CA ASN A 246 0.45 0.97 -6.44
C ASN A 246 -0.97 0.81 -5.91
N ALA A 247 -1.92 1.18 -6.77
CA ALA A 247 -3.27 0.69 -6.66
C ALA A 247 -3.37 -0.73 -7.20
N LEU A 248 -4.34 -1.47 -6.67
CA LEU A 248 -4.74 -2.78 -7.16
C LEU A 248 -6.20 -2.72 -7.60
N TYR A 249 -6.47 -3.22 -8.80
CA TYR A 249 -7.83 -3.38 -9.33
C TYR A 249 -8.02 -4.82 -9.76
N SER A 250 -9.02 -5.49 -9.20
CA SER A 250 -9.50 -6.76 -9.73
C SER A 250 -10.96 -6.66 -10.16
N PHE A 251 -11.29 -7.43 -11.19
CA PHE A 251 -12.67 -7.73 -11.49
C PHE A 251 -12.82 -9.19 -11.85
N GLU A 252 -13.90 -9.77 -11.37
CA GLU A 252 -14.28 -11.14 -11.62
C GLU A 252 -15.75 -11.20 -11.99
N CYS A 253 -16.17 -12.33 -12.51
CA CYS A 253 -17.57 -12.56 -12.79
C CYS A 253 -18.02 -13.85 -12.11
N THR A 254 -19.05 -13.71 -11.28
CA THR A 254 -19.68 -14.85 -10.59
C THR A 254 -21.19 -14.72 -10.66
N ARG A 255 -21.90 -15.83 -10.89
CA ARG A 255 -23.37 -15.86 -10.95
C ARG A 255 -23.97 -14.73 -11.80
N ASP A 256 -23.45 -14.54 -13.01
CA ASP A 256 -23.86 -13.50 -13.97
C ASP A 256 -23.67 -12.04 -13.52
N LYS A 257 -22.89 -11.80 -12.46
CA LYS A 257 -22.58 -10.47 -11.96
C LYS A 257 -21.08 -10.25 -11.94
N PHE A 258 -20.67 -9.05 -12.39
CA PHE A 258 -19.32 -8.61 -12.14
C PHE A 258 -19.17 -8.16 -10.69
N LEU A 259 -18.10 -8.63 -10.04
CA LEU A 259 -17.58 -8.06 -8.82
C LEU A 259 -16.34 -7.27 -9.14
N HIS A 260 -16.25 -6.07 -8.57
CA HIS A 260 -15.10 -5.20 -8.69
C HIS A 260 -14.52 -4.94 -7.32
N PHE A 261 -13.19 -5.06 -7.19
CA PHE A 261 -12.46 -4.66 -6.00
C PHE A 261 -11.33 -3.74 -6.41
N TYR A 262 -11.28 -2.57 -5.80
CA TYR A 262 -10.21 -1.62 -6.01
C TYR A 262 -9.67 -1.16 -4.66
N GLU A 263 -8.36 -1.01 -4.61
CA GLU A 263 -7.61 -0.50 -3.46
C GLU A 263 -6.55 0.49 -3.92
N ILE A 264 -6.40 1.57 -3.17
CA ILE A 264 -5.31 2.53 -3.34
C ILE A 264 -4.93 3.19 -2.02
N MET A 265 -3.64 3.51 -1.86
CA MET A 265 -3.13 4.37 -0.80
C MET A 265 -3.30 5.86 -1.16
N ILE A 266 -3.97 6.61 -0.28
CA ILE A 266 -4.16 8.05 -0.40
C ILE A 266 -3.46 8.76 0.77
N PRO A 267 -2.47 9.63 0.52
CA PRO A 267 -1.95 10.50 1.57
C PRO A 267 -3.05 11.46 2.01
N ASP A 268 -3.39 11.47 3.29
CA ASP A 268 -4.46 12.32 3.82
C ASP A 268 -3.92 13.72 4.17
N ILE A 269 -3.94 14.56 3.15
CA ILE A 269 -3.49 15.94 3.17
C ILE A 269 -4.69 16.80 3.58
N PRO A 270 -4.66 17.43 4.77
CA PRO A 270 -5.73 18.34 5.17
C PRO A 270 -5.84 19.51 4.18
N GLY A 271 -7.03 20.07 4.05
CA GLY A 271 -7.17 21.38 3.41
C GLY A 271 -7.00 22.50 4.43
N GLU A 272 -7.21 23.75 3.98
CA GLU A 272 -7.27 24.90 4.88
C GLU A 272 -8.49 24.79 5.83
N ASP A 273 -8.59 25.69 6.82
CA ASP A 273 -9.62 25.64 7.87
C ASP A 273 -11.03 25.39 7.32
N GLY A 274 -11.59 24.21 7.64
CA GLY A 274 -12.93 23.79 7.22
C GLY A 274 -13.01 23.04 5.89
N GLU A 275 -11.90 22.93 5.15
CA GLU A 275 -11.82 22.11 3.95
C GLU A 275 -11.69 20.62 4.26
N ARG A 276 -12.10 19.81 3.28
CA ARG A 276 -11.99 18.35 3.37
C ARG A 276 -10.55 17.90 3.11
N SER A 277 -10.14 16.85 3.81
CA SER A 277 -8.90 16.14 3.54
C SER A 277 -8.99 15.37 2.21
N THR A 278 -7.85 15.01 1.63
CA THR A 278 -7.80 14.31 0.34
C THR A 278 -8.44 12.93 0.38
N ALA A 279 -8.31 12.17 1.48
CA ALA A 279 -9.03 10.90 1.62
C ALA A 279 -10.55 11.12 1.63
N GLN A 280 -11.02 12.14 2.35
CA GLN A 280 -12.44 12.48 2.37
C GLN A 280 -12.95 13.00 1.02
N ILE A 281 -12.13 13.74 0.25
CA ILE A 281 -12.44 14.16 -1.12
C ILE A 281 -12.62 12.92 -2.01
N TYR A 282 -11.70 11.97 -1.95
CA TYR A 282 -11.78 10.73 -2.74
C TYR A 282 -13.04 9.93 -2.43
N VAL A 283 -13.33 9.69 -1.14
CA VAL A 283 -14.57 9.01 -0.69
C VAL A 283 -15.82 9.67 -1.24
N ASN A 284 -15.88 11.01 -1.21
CA ASN A 284 -17.02 11.74 -1.75
C ASN A 284 -17.09 11.64 -3.28
N ALA A 285 -15.96 11.64 -3.97
CA ALA A 285 -15.89 11.47 -5.42
C ALA A 285 -16.36 10.08 -5.84
N LEU A 286 -16.01 9.02 -5.10
CA LEU A 286 -16.48 7.66 -5.32
C LEU A 286 -18.02 7.58 -5.22
N ALA A 287 -18.59 8.10 -4.13
CA ALA A 287 -20.04 8.11 -3.92
C ALA A 287 -20.78 8.86 -5.04
N ARG A 288 -20.26 10.03 -5.48
CA ARG A 288 -20.84 10.78 -6.61
C ARG A 288 -20.77 10.03 -7.95
N ASN A 289 -19.80 9.13 -8.10
CA ASN A 289 -19.64 8.30 -9.29
C ASN A 289 -20.38 6.94 -9.18
N GLY A 290 -21.17 6.73 -8.13
CA GLY A 290 -21.97 5.51 -7.93
C GLY A 290 -21.17 4.29 -7.46
N LEU A 291 -20.03 4.52 -6.81
CA LEU A 291 -19.17 3.47 -6.28
C LEU A 291 -19.36 3.33 -4.77
N ASP A 292 -19.33 2.09 -4.28
CA ASP A 292 -19.52 1.78 -2.87
C ASP A 292 -18.16 1.72 -2.18
N VAL A 293 -17.97 2.54 -1.14
CA VAL A 293 -16.75 2.50 -0.32
C VAL A 293 -16.87 1.32 0.65
N SER A 294 -16.03 0.31 0.47
CA SER A 294 -16.00 -0.90 1.30
C SER A 294 -15.27 -0.68 2.61
N GLY A 295 -14.27 0.20 2.61
CA GLY A 295 -13.47 0.51 3.79
C GLY A 295 -12.53 1.69 3.57
N VAL A 296 -12.29 2.44 4.65
CA VAL A 296 -11.25 3.47 4.73
C VAL A 296 -10.57 3.30 6.07
N HIS A 297 -9.26 3.15 6.05
CA HIS A 297 -8.51 2.99 7.29
C HIS A 297 -7.10 3.54 7.13
N TRP A 298 -6.52 3.89 8.26
CA TRP A 298 -5.12 4.28 8.32
C TRP A 298 -4.23 3.05 8.11
N HIS A 299 -3.19 3.21 7.28
CA HIS A 299 -2.26 2.15 6.91
C HIS A 299 -0.89 2.37 7.57
N PHE A 300 -0.27 3.53 7.35
CA PHE A 300 0.98 3.93 8.00
C PHE A 300 1.17 5.45 8.10
N TRP A 301 2.15 5.87 8.89
CA TRP A 301 2.66 7.24 8.88
C TRP A 301 3.63 7.40 7.70
N GLY A 302 3.36 8.41 6.89
CA GLY A 302 4.04 8.60 5.63
C GLY A 302 3.47 9.74 4.82
N GLY A 303 3.90 9.91 3.58
CA GLY A 303 3.37 10.98 2.76
C GLY A 303 4.12 11.18 1.47
N VAL A 304 3.70 12.20 0.74
CA VAL A 304 4.30 12.62 -0.53
C VAL A 304 5.19 13.86 -0.37
N ASP A 305 5.17 14.54 0.79
CA ASP A 305 6.05 15.68 1.11
C ASP A 305 7.32 15.23 1.88
N LYS A 306 8.42 15.96 1.69
CA LYS A 306 9.73 15.71 2.27
C LYS A 306 9.82 16.04 3.76
N ASP A 307 8.97 16.94 4.25
CA ASP A 307 9.15 17.53 5.58
C ASP A 307 8.07 17.15 6.60
N GLU A 308 7.01 16.43 6.22
CA GLU A 308 5.90 16.05 7.12
C GLU A 308 5.39 14.63 6.86
N ASP A 309 5.54 13.75 7.86
CA ASP A 309 4.81 12.48 7.91
C ASP A 309 3.32 12.79 8.19
N ARG A 310 2.45 12.32 7.30
CA ARG A 310 0.99 12.42 7.38
C ARG A 310 0.38 11.03 7.52
N GLY A 311 -0.94 10.97 7.76
CA GLY A 311 -1.64 9.69 7.70
C GLY A 311 -1.77 9.24 6.26
N VAL A 312 -1.33 8.02 5.93
CA VAL A 312 -1.65 7.37 4.66
C VAL A 312 -2.82 6.43 4.89
N PHE A 313 -3.87 6.58 4.09
CA PHE A 313 -5.08 5.80 4.22
C PHE A 313 -5.24 4.89 3.02
N ALA A 314 -5.50 3.61 3.26
CA ALA A 314 -6.02 2.75 2.21
C ALA A 314 -7.51 3.04 2.05
N VAL A 315 -7.93 3.17 0.80
CA VAL A 315 -9.34 3.32 0.42
C VAL A 315 -9.69 2.15 -0.48
N HIS A 316 -10.65 1.35 -0.01
CA HIS A 316 -11.20 0.24 -0.77
C HIS A 316 -12.59 0.59 -1.25
N HIS A 317 -12.84 0.36 -2.52
CA HIS A 317 -14.19 0.48 -3.07
C HIS A 317 -14.50 -0.66 -4.02
N GLN A 318 -15.80 -0.92 -4.12
CA GLN A 318 -16.34 -2.03 -4.88
C GLN A 318 -17.58 -1.62 -5.63
N ASN A 319 -18.01 -2.51 -6.51
CA ASN A 319 -19.36 -2.49 -7.06
C ASN A 319 -19.75 -3.90 -7.48
N ILE A 320 -21.04 -4.22 -7.37
CA ILE A 320 -21.62 -5.46 -7.87
C ILE A 320 -22.57 -5.14 -9.02
N GLY A 321 -22.30 -5.70 -10.20
CA GLY A 321 -23.18 -5.64 -11.37
C GLY A 321 -22.88 -4.52 -12.37
N MET A 322 -22.02 -3.54 -12.06
CA MET A 322 -21.46 -2.65 -13.08
C MET A 322 -20.64 -3.44 -14.10
N THR A 323 -20.54 -2.96 -15.34
CA THR A 323 -19.57 -3.55 -16.27
C THR A 323 -18.14 -3.11 -15.91
N PRO A 324 -17.10 -3.89 -16.25
CA PRO A 324 -15.71 -3.49 -16.01
C PRO A 324 -15.34 -2.14 -16.63
N ARG A 325 -15.98 -1.77 -17.74
CA ARG A 325 -15.79 -0.45 -18.37
C ARG A 325 -16.39 0.67 -17.54
N GLU A 326 -17.62 0.52 -17.06
CA GLU A 326 -18.31 1.53 -16.25
C GLU A 326 -17.58 1.76 -14.92
N PHE A 327 -17.23 0.66 -14.23
CA PHE A 327 -16.46 0.72 -12.98
C PHE A 327 -15.12 1.43 -13.18
N SER A 328 -14.38 1.08 -14.23
CA SER A 328 -13.09 1.71 -14.54
C SER A 328 -13.24 3.21 -14.80
N CYS A 329 -14.21 3.61 -15.64
CA CYS A 329 -14.46 5.03 -15.92
C CYS A 329 -14.91 5.82 -14.68
N ALA A 330 -15.75 5.24 -13.83
CA ALA A 330 -16.19 5.84 -12.57
C ALA A 330 -14.99 6.04 -11.61
N THR A 331 -14.16 5.00 -11.45
CA THR A 331 -12.99 5.03 -10.57
C THR A 331 -11.95 6.05 -11.06
N ILE A 332 -11.61 6.03 -12.35
CA ILE A 332 -10.66 6.98 -12.97
C ILE A 332 -11.11 8.43 -12.76
N ARG A 333 -12.41 8.73 -12.90
CA ARG A 333 -12.93 10.08 -12.64
C ARG A 333 -12.72 10.51 -11.19
N ALA A 334 -12.98 9.63 -10.23
CA ALA A 334 -12.77 9.91 -8.82
C ALA A 334 -11.26 10.09 -8.49
N LEU A 335 -10.40 9.26 -9.07
CA LEU A 335 -8.94 9.36 -8.90
C LEU A 335 -8.38 10.67 -9.46
N ASN A 336 -8.76 11.04 -10.68
CA ASN A 336 -8.29 12.28 -11.30
C ASN A 336 -8.69 13.51 -10.47
N GLU A 337 -9.86 13.47 -9.83
CA GLU A 337 -10.29 14.52 -8.91
C GLU A 337 -9.35 14.62 -7.70
N VAL A 338 -9.14 13.52 -6.95
CA VAL A 338 -8.29 13.58 -5.76
C VAL A 338 -6.81 13.83 -6.08
N PHE A 339 -6.28 13.27 -7.17
CA PHE A 339 -4.88 13.48 -7.56
C PHE A 339 -4.60 14.92 -8.00
N SER A 340 -5.59 15.59 -8.61
CA SER A 340 -5.45 17.03 -8.89
C SER A 340 -5.28 17.84 -7.60
N VAL A 341 -6.09 17.54 -6.57
CA VAL A 341 -6.01 18.21 -5.27
C VAL A 341 -4.72 17.87 -4.52
N ILE A 342 -4.28 16.61 -4.55
CA ILE A 342 -3.00 16.21 -3.94
C ILE A 342 -1.85 16.98 -4.60
N SER A 343 -1.82 17.02 -5.93
CA SER A 343 -0.80 17.76 -6.68
C SER A 343 -0.81 19.26 -6.34
N GLU A 344 -1.98 19.88 -6.30
CA GLU A 344 -2.11 21.30 -5.93
C GLU A 344 -1.58 21.57 -4.53
N ARG A 345 -1.98 20.76 -3.54
CA ARG A 345 -1.61 20.96 -2.13
C ARG A 345 -0.15 20.66 -1.84
N THR A 346 0.48 19.72 -2.54
CA THR A 346 1.91 19.44 -2.36
C THR A 346 2.80 20.46 -3.04
N HIS A 347 2.38 21.04 -4.16
CA HIS A 347 3.18 22.04 -4.90
C HIS A 347 2.93 23.49 -4.41
N SER A 348 1.79 23.77 -3.77
CA SER A 348 1.53 25.10 -3.17
C SER A 348 2.41 25.38 -1.96
N ASP A 349 2.72 24.36 -1.16
CA ASP A 349 3.54 24.48 0.04
C ASP A 349 5.01 24.83 -0.28
N ASP A 350 5.54 24.40 -1.43
CA ASP A 350 6.89 24.77 -1.88
C ASP A 350 7.01 26.27 -2.18
N ASN A 351 6.01 26.87 -2.83
CA ASN A 351 5.99 28.31 -3.11
C ASN A 351 5.77 29.14 -1.83
N HIS A 352 4.95 28.65 -0.91
CA HIS A 352 4.71 29.34 0.36
C HIS A 352 5.91 29.24 1.31
N ARG A 353 6.62 28.09 1.34
CA ARG A 353 7.88 27.92 2.08
C ARG A 353 9.02 28.75 1.48
N GLN A 354 9.11 28.88 0.15
CA GLN A 354 10.08 29.78 -0.49
C GLN A 354 9.82 31.25 -0.13
N HIS A 355 8.56 31.69 -0.14
CA HIS A 355 8.20 33.05 0.29
C HIS A 355 8.43 33.29 1.79
N LYS A 356 8.17 32.30 2.65
CA LYS A 356 8.41 32.39 4.10
C LYS A 356 9.91 32.45 4.41
N ARG A 357 10.74 31.61 3.78
CA ARG A 357 12.21 31.67 3.87
C ARG A 357 12.79 32.98 3.33
N ALA A 358 12.22 33.53 2.26
CA ALA A 358 12.62 34.85 1.75
C ALA A 358 12.28 35.98 2.74
N ASN A 359 11.11 35.92 3.37
CA ASN A 359 10.68 36.91 4.37
C ASN A 359 11.42 36.79 5.71
N ASP A 360 11.82 35.58 6.12
CA ASP A 360 12.62 35.35 7.32
C ASP A 360 14.08 35.82 7.13
N CYS A 361 14.66 35.60 5.93
CA CYS A 361 15.95 36.18 5.54
C CYS A 361 15.95 37.72 5.53
N ASP A 362 14.82 38.36 5.20
CA ASP A 362 14.69 39.82 5.23
C ASP A 362 14.44 40.38 6.64
N CYS A 363 13.86 39.60 7.55
CA CYS A 363 13.74 39.97 8.96
C CYS A 363 15.08 39.94 9.70
N GLU A 364 15.95 38.95 9.42
CA GLU A 364 17.31 38.92 9.97
C GLU A 364 18.17 40.10 9.47
N LYS A 365 18.03 40.50 8.20
CA LYS A 365 18.73 41.68 7.66
C LYS A 365 18.27 42.98 8.32
N LYS A 366 16.98 43.13 8.63
CA LYS A 366 16.44 44.32 9.32
C LYS A 366 16.89 44.40 10.79
N HIS A 367 17.09 43.25 11.48
CA HIS A 367 17.63 43.25 12.84
C HIS A 367 19.14 43.54 12.90
N VAL A 368 19.92 43.18 11.87
CA VAL A 368 21.36 43.49 11.79
C VAL A 368 21.61 44.95 11.37
N GLN A 369 20.75 45.55 10.54
CA GLN A 369 20.88 46.98 10.18
C GLN A 369 20.49 47.93 11.30
N LYS A 370 19.52 47.58 12.16
CA LYS A 370 19.10 48.46 13.28
C LYS A 370 20.08 48.47 14.47
N LYS A 371 21.01 47.51 14.55
CA LYS A 371 22.09 47.48 15.55
C LYS A 371 23.39 48.15 15.09
N ARG A 372 23.54 48.51 13.80
CA ARG A 372 24.79 49.06 13.25
C ARG A 372 24.83 50.59 13.08
N THR A 373 23.76 51.30 13.39
CA THR A 373 23.70 52.78 13.27
C THR A 373 23.93 53.56 14.57
N ASN A 374 24.18 52.89 15.71
CA ASN A 374 24.38 53.59 16.99
C ASN A 374 25.79 53.58 17.58
N GLU A 375 26.80 53.01 16.92
CA GLU A 375 28.17 53.02 17.45
C GLU A 375 29.19 53.24 16.33
N ARG A 376 29.55 54.50 16.06
CA ARG A 376 30.85 54.86 15.46
C ARG A 376 31.09 56.38 15.51
N SER A 377 31.57 56.84 16.65
CA SER A 377 32.27 58.12 16.79
C SER A 377 33.30 58.09 17.92
N SER A 378 34.38 57.31 17.77
CA SER A 378 35.70 57.65 18.38
C SER A 378 36.82 56.64 18.05
N ASN A 379 37.72 57.09 17.18
CA ASN A 379 39.20 57.01 17.22
C ASN A 379 39.99 55.73 17.57
N LYS A 380 40.65 55.19 16.53
CA LYS A 380 42.13 55.12 16.30
C LYS A 380 43.06 54.75 17.49
N LYS A 381 43.66 53.54 17.46
CA LYS A 381 45.07 53.21 17.07
C LYS A 381 45.54 51.84 17.64
N HIS A 382 46.37 51.17 16.83
CA HIS A 382 47.44 50.18 17.13
C HIS A 382 47.25 48.65 16.94
N SER A 383 48.00 48.19 15.92
CA SER A 383 48.83 46.97 15.74
C SER A 383 48.26 45.54 15.78
N GLN A 384 48.28 44.93 14.58
CA GLN A 384 48.86 43.62 14.20
C GLN A 384 48.63 42.38 15.10
N LYS A 385 47.85 41.40 14.61
CA LYS A 385 48.34 40.10 14.09
C LYS A 385 47.20 39.18 13.60
N LYS A 386 47.37 38.70 12.36
CA LYS A 386 46.97 37.41 11.75
C LYS A 386 45.77 36.63 12.34
N ARG A 387 44.77 36.38 11.49
CA ARG A 387 44.48 35.03 10.93
C ARG A 387 43.45 35.10 9.81
N ASP A 388 43.76 34.35 8.76
CA ASP A 388 42.99 34.16 7.53
C ASP A 388 41.74 33.29 7.78
N CYS A 389 40.62 33.67 7.16
CA CYS A 389 39.52 32.77 6.77
C CYS A 389 38.94 33.32 5.46
N GLU A 390 39.41 32.75 4.35
CA GLU A 390 38.79 32.90 3.02
C GLU A 390 37.50 32.06 2.98
N CYS A 391 36.35 32.70 2.80
CA CYS A 391 35.12 32.05 2.35
C CYS A 391 35.11 32.05 0.83
N ASN A 392 35.33 30.89 0.23
CA ASN A 392 35.18 30.69 -1.21
C ASN A 392 33.76 30.25 -1.57
N ASN A 393 33.18 31.01 -2.51
CA ASN A 393 32.29 30.59 -3.60
C ASN A 393 30.94 29.91 -3.29
N CYS A 394 29.89 30.74 -3.24
CA CYS A 394 28.60 30.40 -3.83
C CYS A 394 28.64 30.72 -5.34
N ARG A 395 28.49 29.71 -6.20
CA ARG A 395 28.08 29.88 -7.60
C ARG A 395 26.73 29.22 -7.79
N CYS A 396 25.74 30.03 -8.13
CA CYS A 396 24.47 29.59 -8.68
C CYS A 396 24.64 29.33 -10.19
N HIS A 397 24.16 28.18 -10.65
CA HIS A 397 23.42 28.04 -11.90
C HIS A 397 22.30 27.05 -11.69
#